data_AF-R7PNS6-F1
#
_entry.id   AF-R7PNS6-F1
#
_cell.length_a   1.000
_cell.length_b   1.000
_cell.length_c   1.000
_cell.angle_alpha   90.00
_cell.angle_beta   90.00
_cell.angle_gamma   90.00
#
_symmetry.space_group_name_H-M   'P 1'
#
loop_
_entity.id
_entity.type
_entity.pdbx_description
1 polymer ?
#
loop_
_entity_poly.entity_id
_entity_poly.type
_entity_poly.pdbx_seq_one_letter_code
_entity_poly.pdbx_strand_id
1 'polypeptide(L)'
;MKKYIAAITLITIALSGMHTVFADDITADVLTYNGKTKVVTADGNVIINGNDGATIKGEHGAYHFIDRSAWIAGNVSYSKASTRITAERLELYSDKTIQGIGNVVYHDGAMNRTLQGDAVSYNTESGDSNIQGNGYLSTSEGEVRAPHIWGNLKEIQIRGEGGVHIHSEVNQITAYGDTAIYTKTPNQNNGVLYLRGNATAHQRGNSFSGPELVLKDEEQIVETNGRSTLVITNSEGF
;
A
#
# COMPACT_ATOMS: atom_id res chain seq x y z
N MET A 1 14.94 -12.40 27.82
CA MET A 1 13.67 -12.92 27.28
C MET A 1 13.63 -12.58 25.79
N LYS A 2 13.73 -13.59 24.92
CA LYS A 2 13.88 -13.43 23.46
C LYS A 2 12.53 -12.98 22.90
N LYS A 3 12.51 -11.91 22.11
CA LYS A 3 11.29 -11.29 21.54
C LYS A 3 10.64 -12.30 20.57
N TYR A 4 9.53 -12.93 20.94
CA TYR A 4 8.77 -13.82 20.06
C TYR A 4 7.61 -13.01 19.46
N ILE A 5 7.45 -13.06 18.13
CA ILE A 5 6.46 -12.31 17.34
C ILE A 5 6.76 -10.80 17.20
N ALA A 6 7.36 -10.45 16.06
CA ALA A 6 7.47 -9.05 15.60
C ALA A 6 6.97 -8.91 14.14
N ALA A 7 6.24 -9.91 13.66
CA ALA A 7 5.81 -10.06 12.27
C ALA A 7 4.74 -9.08 11.77
N ILE A 8 4.06 -8.35 12.67
CA ILE A 8 2.77 -7.76 12.35
C ILE A 8 2.76 -6.22 12.39
N THR A 9 3.86 -5.60 12.81
CA THR A 9 4.08 -4.15 12.66
C THR A 9 4.21 -3.71 11.20
N LEU A 10 4.61 -4.65 10.34
CA LEU A 10 4.82 -4.56 8.90
C LEU A 10 3.73 -3.83 8.11
N ILE A 11 2.49 -4.13 8.46
CA ILE A 11 1.32 -3.76 7.68
C ILE A 11 0.95 -2.29 7.98
N THR A 12 1.15 -1.83 9.22
CA THR A 12 0.76 -0.49 9.71
C THR A 12 1.45 0.69 8.99
N ILE A 13 2.68 0.52 8.51
CA ILE A 13 3.56 1.64 8.10
C ILE A 13 3.36 2.02 6.61
N ALA A 14 2.47 1.31 5.93
CA ALA A 14 2.44 1.17 4.49
C ALA A 14 1.85 2.32 3.66
N LEU A 15 1.30 3.42 4.19
CA LEU A 15 0.46 4.30 3.36
C LEU A 15 0.54 5.84 3.58
N SER A 16 1.28 6.38 4.56
CA SER A 16 1.23 7.80 5.02
C SER A 16 1.77 8.92 4.10
N GLY A 17 2.11 8.67 2.83
CA GLY A 17 2.97 9.58 2.04
C GLY A 17 2.30 10.54 1.05
N MET A 18 0.99 10.46 0.80
CA MET A 18 0.36 11.22 -0.29
C MET A 18 -0.32 12.49 0.23
N HIS A 19 0.36 13.63 0.08
CA HIS A 19 -0.22 14.96 0.27
C HIS A 19 -0.69 15.53 -1.07
N THR A 20 -1.70 16.41 -1.05
CA THR A 20 -2.16 17.16 -2.21
C THR A 20 -1.08 18.14 -2.68
N VAL A 21 -0.62 18.00 -3.92
CA VAL A 21 0.35 18.89 -4.57
C VAL A 21 -0.41 19.96 -5.36
N PHE A 22 -0.03 21.23 -5.23
CA PHE A 22 -0.47 22.28 -6.14
C PHE A 22 0.58 22.50 -7.22
N ALA A 23 0.17 22.53 -8.49
CA ALA A 23 1.06 22.84 -9.59
C ALA A 23 1.52 24.31 -9.52
N ASP A 24 2.82 24.53 -9.67
CA ASP A 24 3.47 25.83 -9.83
C ASP A 24 3.54 26.22 -11.32
N ASP A 25 4.01 25.28 -12.15
CA ASP A 25 4.00 25.41 -13.61
C ASP A 25 3.66 24.10 -14.32
N ILE A 26 3.14 24.24 -15.55
CA ILE A 26 2.85 23.14 -16.48
C ILE A 26 3.50 23.50 -17.81
N THR A 27 4.31 22.59 -18.35
CA THR A 27 4.89 22.70 -19.69
C THR A 27 4.48 21.48 -20.53
N ALA A 28 4.27 21.70 -21.82
CA ALA A 28 3.94 20.69 -22.83
C ALA A 28 4.21 21.26 -24.23
N ASP A 29 4.21 20.42 -25.25
CA ASP A 29 4.34 20.85 -26.64
C ASP A 29 3.11 21.69 -27.06
N VAL A 30 1.92 21.28 -26.60
CA VAL A 30 0.67 22.02 -26.82
C VAL A 30 -0.12 22.12 -25.51
N LEU A 31 -0.47 23.36 -25.14
CA LEU A 31 -1.38 23.67 -24.03
C LEU A 31 -2.62 24.39 -24.57
N THR A 32 -3.81 23.88 -24.25
CA THR A 32 -5.08 24.50 -24.64
C THR A 32 -5.94 24.76 -23.41
N TYR A 33 -6.45 26.00 -23.27
CA TYR A 33 -7.44 26.36 -22.27
C TYR A 33 -8.79 26.66 -22.91
N ASN A 34 -9.82 25.91 -22.53
CA ASN A 34 -11.19 26.18 -22.92
C ASN A 34 -11.88 27.05 -21.86
N GLY A 35 -12.04 28.35 -22.16
CA GLY A 35 -12.66 29.32 -21.25
C GLY A 35 -14.15 29.07 -20.94
N LYS A 36 -14.85 28.26 -21.75
CA LYS A 36 -16.27 27.90 -21.56
C LYS A 36 -16.41 26.70 -20.63
N THR A 37 -15.68 25.62 -20.89
CA THR A 37 -15.73 24.40 -20.06
C THR A 37 -14.82 24.48 -18.84
N LYS A 38 -13.92 25.46 -18.79
CA LYS A 38 -12.89 25.62 -17.75
C LYS A 38 -12.01 24.37 -17.64
N VAL A 39 -11.49 23.91 -18.77
CA VAL A 39 -10.59 22.76 -18.87
C VAL A 39 -9.27 23.19 -19.51
N VAL A 40 -8.15 22.76 -18.93
CA VAL A 40 -6.82 22.79 -19.57
C VAL A 40 -6.49 21.40 -20.07
N THR A 41 -5.98 21.30 -21.30
CA THR A 41 -5.39 20.07 -21.85
C THR A 41 -3.94 20.31 -22.21
N ALA A 42 -3.11 19.31 -21.96
CA ALA A 42 -1.69 19.29 -22.26
C ALA A 42 -1.38 18.07 -23.14
N ASP A 43 -0.62 18.29 -24.22
CA ASP A 43 -0.29 17.26 -25.21
C ASP A 43 1.19 17.39 -25.62
N GLY A 44 1.90 16.26 -25.60
CA GLY A 44 3.34 16.17 -25.88
C GLY A 44 4.22 16.65 -24.73
N ASN A 45 5.18 15.82 -24.31
CA ASN A 45 6.22 16.17 -23.31
C ASN A 45 5.69 16.92 -22.07
N VAL A 46 4.62 16.41 -21.45
CA VAL A 46 3.96 17.07 -20.32
C VAL A 46 4.85 16.98 -19.09
N ILE A 47 5.19 18.12 -18.50
CA ILE A 47 5.89 18.25 -17.22
C ILE A 47 5.11 19.20 -16.32
N ILE A 48 4.74 18.72 -15.12
CA ILE A 48 4.08 19.48 -14.08
C ILE A 48 5.04 19.60 -12.90
N ASN A 49 5.42 20.83 -12.56
CA ASN A 49 6.20 21.09 -11.35
C ASN A 49 5.27 21.55 -10.24
N GLY A 50 5.34 20.88 -9.10
CA GLY A 50 4.63 21.26 -7.88
C GLY A 50 5.40 22.32 -7.10
N ASN A 51 4.66 23.19 -6.42
CA ASN A 51 5.25 24.25 -5.57
C ASN A 51 6.01 23.69 -4.35
N ASP A 52 5.87 22.40 -4.09
CA ASP A 52 6.50 21.66 -3.00
C ASP A 52 7.70 20.82 -3.48
N GLY A 53 8.18 21.06 -4.71
CA GLY A 53 9.31 20.36 -5.32
C GLY A 53 8.96 19.00 -5.91
N ALA A 54 7.67 18.67 -6.06
CA ALA A 54 7.25 17.51 -6.85
C ALA A 54 7.42 17.78 -8.35
N THR A 55 7.69 16.72 -9.12
CA THR A 55 7.65 16.75 -10.59
C THR A 55 6.85 15.56 -11.09
N ILE A 56 5.90 15.81 -11.98
CA ILE A 56 5.12 14.79 -12.69
C ILE A 56 5.41 14.90 -14.18
N LYS A 57 5.68 13.79 -14.84
CA LYS A 57 5.91 13.73 -16.29
C LYS A 57 4.96 12.73 -16.93
N GLY A 58 4.57 13.00 -18.17
CA GLY A 58 3.78 12.11 -19.02
C GLY A 58 3.70 12.65 -20.45
N GLU A 59 2.79 12.11 -21.25
CA GLU A 59 2.63 12.49 -22.66
C GLU A 59 1.37 13.33 -22.89
N HIS A 60 0.30 13.06 -22.15
CA HIS A 60 -0.98 13.77 -22.30
C HIS A 60 -1.64 13.97 -20.94
N GLY A 61 -2.40 15.05 -20.77
CA GLY A 61 -3.14 15.29 -19.53
C GLY A 61 -4.25 16.32 -19.66
N ALA A 62 -5.13 16.35 -18.66
CA ALA A 62 -6.13 17.40 -18.52
C ALA A 62 -6.39 17.77 -17.06
N TYR A 63 -6.82 19.02 -16.86
CA TYR A 63 -7.26 19.53 -15.56
C TYR A 63 -8.60 20.25 -15.71
N HIS A 64 -9.55 19.88 -14.86
CA HIS A 64 -10.92 20.42 -14.84
C HIS A 64 -11.08 21.35 -13.64
N PHE A 65 -11.23 22.66 -13.88
CA PHE A 65 -11.27 23.64 -12.78
C PHE A 65 -12.57 23.61 -11.97
N ILE A 66 -13.66 23.07 -12.53
CA ILE A 66 -14.98 23.06 -11.88
C ILE A 66 -15.00 22.08 -10.71
N ASP A 67 -14.62 20.82 -10.96
CA ASP A 67 -14.62 19.75 -9.97
C ASP A 67 -13.23 19.42 -9.42
N ARG A 68 -12.19 20.08 -9.95
CA ARG A 68 -10.78 19.90 -9.59
C ARG A 68 -10.24 18.51 -9.89
N SER A 69 -10.88 17.79 -10.80
CA SER A 69 -10.37 16.51 -11.30
C SER A 69 -9.23 16.73 -12.30
N ALA A 70 -8.34 15.74 -12.39
CA ALA A 70 -7.19 15.78 -13.27
C ALA A 70 -6.81 14.38 -13.75
N TRP A 71 -6.11 14.30 -14.87
CA TRP A 71 -5.43 13.07 -15.26
C TRP A 71 -4.17 13.36 -16.08
N ILE A 72 -3.23 12.43 -16.03
CA ILE A 72 -2.04 12.41 -16.87
C ILE A 72 -1.76 10.97 -17.30
N ALA A 73 -1.34 10.76 -18.54
CA ALA A 73 -1.12 9.44 -19.13
C ALA A 73 0.09 9.43 -20.07
N GLY A 74 0.57 8.22 -20.38
CA GLY A 74 1.75 7.99 -21.22
C GLY A 74 3.02 7.95 -20.37
N ASN A 75 3.35 6.76 -19.87
CA ASN A 75 4.56 6.47 -19.09
C ASN A 75 4.78 7.47 -17.94
N VAL A 76 3.76 7.62 -17.09
CA VAL A 76 3.75 8.61 -16.04
C VAL A 76 4.86 8.34 -15.02
N SER A 77 5.60 9.38 -14.68
CA SER A 77 6.57 9.36 -13.58
C SER A 77 6.33 10.54 -12.64
N TYR A 78 6.25 10.25 -11.35
CA TYR A 78 6.23 11.23 -10.27
C TYR A 78 7.52 11.11 -9.48
N SER A 79 8.09 12.25 -9.09
CA SER A 79 9.22 12.30 -8.16
C SER A 79 9.08 13.47 -7.20
N LYS A 80 9.32 13.21 -5.91
CA LYS A 80 9.46 14.24 -4.87
C LYS A 80 10.41 13.71 -3.80
N ALA A 81 11.55 14.39 -3.60
CA ALA A 81 12.57 13.94 -2.65
C ALA A 81 12.96 12.44 -2.84
N SER A 82 12.75 11.61 -1.81
CA SER A 82 12.98 10.16 -1.86
C SER A 82 11.80 9.36 -2.45
N THR A 83 10.65 10.00 -2.67
CA THR A 83 9.43 9.36 -3.18
C THR A 83 9.43 9.34 -4.71
N ARG A 84 9.07 8.18 -5.28
CA ARG A 84 8.95 7.93 -6.72
C ARG A 84 7.65 7.17 -6.99
N ILE A 85 6.95 7.50 -8.07
CA ILE A 85 5.80 6.72 -8.57
C ILE A 85 5.96 6.54 -10.08
N THR A 86 5.68 5.34 -10.58
CA THR A 86 5.53 5.06 -12.01
C THR A 86 4.19 4.40 -12.27
N ALA A 87 3.55 4.75 -13.38
CA ALA A 87 2.29 4.16 -13.83
C ALA A 87 2.09 4.45 -15.33
N GLU A 88 1.13 3.80 -15.98
CA GLU A 88 0.71 4.18 -17.34
C GLU A 88 -0.17 5.44 -17.32
N ARG A 89 -0.96 5.60 -16.26
CA ARG A 89 -1.88 6.73 -16.04
C ARG A 89 -2.00 7.06 -14.55
N LEU A 90 -2.12 8.35 -14.24
CA LEU A 90 -2.53 8.85 -12.92
C LEU A 90 -3.81 9.69 -13.08
N GLU A 91 -4.73 9.54 -12.14
CA GLU A 91 -6.00 10.26 -12.05
C GLU A 91 -6.17 10.88 -10.67
N LEU A 92 -6.74 12.08 -10.63
CA LEU A 92 -7.23 12.76 -9.44
C LEU A 92 -8.73 12.96 -9.61
N TYR A 93 -9.50 12.38 -8.71
CA TYR A 93 -10.95 12.50 -8.67
C TYR A 93 -11.39 13.67 -7.78
N SER A 94 -12.63 14.12 -7.98
CA SER A 94 -13.21 15.25 -7.23
C SER A 94 -13.35 14.99 -5.73
N ASP A 95 -13.43 13.71 -5.33
CA ASP A 95 -13.47 13.26 -3.94
C ASP A 95 -12.08 13.18 -3.28
N LYS A 96 -11.04 13.68 -3.97
CA LYS A 96 -9.63 13.66 -3.56
C LYS A 96 -9.00 12.25 -3.54
N THR A 97 -9.59 11.30 -4.25
CA THR A 97 -8.94 10.03 -4.57
C THR A 97 -7.90 10.26 -5.65
N ILE A 98 -6.67 9.81 -5.40
CA ILE A 98 -5.61 9.70 -6.40
C ILE A 98 -5.51 8.24 -6.80
N GLN A 99 -5.46 7.94 -8.09
CA GLN A 99 -5.37 6.57 -8.59
C GLN A 99 -4.28 6.47 -9.68
N GLY A 100 -3.37 5.53 -9.51
CA GLY A 100 -2.51 5.04 -10.58
C GLY A 100 -3.09 3.80 -11.23
N ILE A 101 -2.90 3.68 -12.54
CA ILE A 101 -3.39 2.58 -13.38
C ILE A 101 -2.26 2.15 -14.31
N GLY A 102 -2.09 0.83 -14.44
CA GLY A 102 -1.10 0.19 -15.31
C GLY A 102 0.26 0.10 -14.62
N ASN A 103 0.62 -1.11 -14.17
CA ASN A 103 1.92 -1.46 -13.61
C ASN A 103 2.43 -0.44 -12.57
N VAL A 104 1.58 -0.09 -11.61
CA VAL A 104 1.87 0.97 -10.65
C VAL A 104 2.97 0.52 -9.71
N VAL A 105 3.97 1.38 -9.53
CA VAL A 105 5.00 1.21 -8.50
C VAL A 105 5.14 2.52 -7.73
N TYR A 106 4.84 2.49 -6.45
CA TYR A 106 5.15 3.56 -5.51
C TYR A 106 6.36 3.13 -4.68
N HIS A 107 7.36 3.98 -4.57
CA HIS A 107 8.52 3.76 -3.71
C HIS A 107 8.79 4.99 -2.84
N ASP A 108 8.85 4.79 -1.53
CA ASP A 108 9.26 5.78 -0.55
C ASP A 108 10.62 5.39 0.03
N GLY A 109 11.66 6.07 -0.46
CA GLY A 109 13.03 5.81 -0.01
C GLY A 109 13.32 6.30 1.42
N ALA A 110 12.50 7.18 2.01
CA ALA A 110 12.72 7.62 3.39
C ALA A 110 12.28 6.54 4.39
N MET A 111 11.21 5.80 4.05
CA MET A 111 10.68 4.71 4.87
C MET A 111 11.12 3.32 4.40
N ASN A 112 11.91 3.23 3.32
CA ASN A 112 12.28 1.99 2.63
C ASN A 112 11.04 1.11 2.37
N ARG A 113 10.08 1.68 1.63
CA ARG A 113 8.76 1.10 1.42
C ARG A 113 8.39 1.10 -0.05
N THR A 114 7.72 0.03 -0.47
CA THR A 114 7.26 -0.13 -1.85
C THR A 114 5.83 -0.66 -1.89
N LEU A 115 5.00 -0.09 -2.78
CA LEU A 115 3.67 -0.60 -3.12
C LEU A 115 3.65 -0.89 -4.62
N GLN A 116 3.05 -2.00 -5.02
CA GLN A 116 2.85 -2.32 -6.44
C GLN A 116 1.49 -2.96 -6.68
N GLY A 117 0.93 -2.70 -7.86
CA GLY A 117 -0.25 -3.37 -8.36
C GLY A 117 -0.64 -2.87 -9.75
N ASP A 118 -1.60 -3.56 -10.38
CA ASP A 118 -2.15 -3.15 -11.68
C ASP A 118 -2.91 -1.82 -11.56
N ALA A 119 -3.56 -1.57 -10.42
CA ALA A 119 -4.09 -0.27 -10.03
C ALA A 119 -3.87 -0.01 -8.53
N VAL A 120 -3.52 1.22 -8.18
CA VAL A 120 -3.33 1.64 -6.78
C VAL A 120 -4.06 2.96 -6.56
N SER A 121 -4.88 3.06 -5.54
CA SER A 121 -5.57 4.31 -5.19
C SER A 121 -5.40 4.69 -3.73
N TYR A 122 -5.53 5.98 -3.46
CA TYR A 122 -5.54 6.54 -2.12
C TYR A 122 -6.44 7.76 -2.04
N ASN A 123 -7.35 7.79 -1.07
CA ASN A 123 -8.19 8.94 -0.76
C ASN A 123 -7.61 9.69 0.45
N THR A 124 -7.21 10.94 0.22
CA THR A 124 -6.59 11.78 1.26
C THR A 124 -7.54 12.18 2.39
N GLU A 125 -8.84 12.14 2.15
CA GLU A 125 -9.88 12.55 3.10
C GLU A 125 -10.40 11.40 3.95
N SER A 126 -10.66 10.22 3.40
CA SER A 126 -11.05 9.05 4.19
C SER A 126 -9.84 8.29 4.75
N GLY A 127 -8.67 8.41 4.10
CA GLY A 127 -7.50 7.59 4.39
C GLY A 127 -7.56 6.20 3.76
N ASP A 128 -8.58 5.93 2.94
CA ASP A 128 -8.73 4.64 2.25
C ASP A 128 -7.69 4.49 1.15
N SER A 129 -7.20 3.26 1.01
CA SER A 129 -6.21 2.86 0.03
C SER A 129 -6.59 1.52 -0.55
N ASN A 130 -6.15 1.29 -1.78
CA ASN A 130 -6.50 0.10 -2.52
C ASN A 130 -5.36 -0.28 -3.46
N ILE A 131 -5.04 -1.56 -3.53
CA ILE A 131 -4.05 -2.15 -4.44
C ILE A 131 -4.73 -3.34 -5.09
N GLN A 132 -4.99 -3.24 -6.39
CA GLN A 132 -5.68 -4.26 -7.17
C GLN A 132 -4.77 -4.84 -8.23
N GLY A 133 -4.81 -6.16 -8.37
CA GLY A 133 -4.01 -6.90 -9.34
C GLY A 133 -2.55 -6.97 -8.91
N ASN A 134 -2.07 -8.19 -8.65
CA ASN A 134 -0.68 -8.43 -8.22
C ASN A 134 -0.24 -7.57 -7.02
N GLY A 135 -1.14 -7.36 -6.05
CA GLY A 135 -0.89 -6.47 -4.93
C GLY A 135 0.33 -6.86 -4.12
N TYR A 136 1.24 -5.90 -3.97
CA TYR A 136 2.48 -6.04 -3.23
C TYR A 136 2.69 -4.84 -2.33
N LEU A 137 3.08 -5.13 -1.09
CA LEU A 137 3.49 -4.17 -0.08
C LEU A 137 4.78 -4.66 0.55
N SER A 138 5.80 -3.82 0.58
CA SER A 138 7.04 -4.08 1.32
C SER A 138 7.44 -2.88 2.17
N THR A 139 7.99 -3.17 3.34
CA THR A 139 8.62 -2.22 4.26
C THR A 139 9.96 -2.79 4.74
N SER A 140 10.66 -2.06 5.61
CA SER A 140 11.88 -2.54 6.28
C SER A 140 11.68 -3.80 7.14
N GLU A 141 10.44 -4.10 7.50
CA GLU A 141 10.13 -5.23 8.38
C GLU A 141 9.74 -6.50 7.61
N GLY A 142 9.61 -6.45 6.28
CA GLY A 142 9.14 -7.55 5.41
C GLY A 142 8.09 -7.15 4.36
N GLU A 143 7.26 -8.11 3.93
CA GLU A 143 6.35 -7.95 2.79
C GLU A 143 5.02 -8.69 2.91
N VAL A 144 4.03 -8.20 2.15
CA VAL A 144 2.70 -8.78 1.96
C VAL A 144 2.38 -8.82 0.46
N ARG A 145 1.85 -9.95 0.02
CA ARG A 145 1.34 -10.17 -1.34
C ARG A 145 -0.09 -10.67 -1.28
N ALA A 146 -0.98 -10.11 -2.10
CA ALA A 146 -2.33 -10.61 -2.31
C ALA A 146 -2.90 -10.06 -3.63
N PRO A 147 -3.83 -10.76 -4.31
CA PRO A 147 -4.53 -10.21 -5.48
C PRO A 147 -5.20 -8.86 -5.23
N HIS A 148 -5.71 -8.64 -4.01
CA HIS A 148 -6.31 -7.38 -3.59
C HIS A 148 -5.87 -7.04 -2.16
N ILE A 149 -5.35 -5.83 -1.96
CA ILE A 149 -5.04 -5.28 -0.65
C ILE A 149 -5.82 -3.97 -0.49
N TRP A 150 -6.67 -3.90 0.52
CA TRP A 150 -7.33 -2.69 0.97
C TRP A 150 -6.70 -2.21 2.27
N GLY A 151 -6.70 -0.91 2.52
CA GLY A 151 -6.35 -0.38 3.84
C GLY A 151 -6.93 0.98 4.15
N ASN A 152 -7.07 1.31 5.43
CA ASN A 152 -7.38 2.64 5.93
C ASN A 152 -6.27 3.12 6.87
N LEU A 153 -5.69 4.26 6.54
CA LEU A 153 -4.58 4.87 7.29
C LEU A 153 -4.97 5.51 8.60
N LYS A 154 -6.20 6.04 8.68
CA LYS A 154 -6.68 6.76 9.86
C LYS A 154 -7.07 5.78 10.95
N GLU A 155 -7.61 4.63 10.56
CA GLU A 155 -8.05 3.56 11.44
C GLU A 155 -6.98 2.49 11.67
N ILE A 156 -5.89 2.51 10.88
CA ILE A 156 -4.85 1.47 10.86
C ILE A 156 -5.47 0.08 10.70
N GLN A 157 -6.15 -0.08 9.56
CA GLN A 157 -6.72 -1.35 9.16
C GLN A 157 -6.23 -1.73 7.78
N ILE A 158 -5.80 -2.97 7.58
CA ILE A 158 -5.44 -3.49 6.26
C ILE A 158 -6.05 -4.86 6.07
N ARG A 159 -6.51 -5.13 4.86
CA ARG A 159 -7.16 -6.36 4.46
C ARG A 159 -6.56 -6.86 3.15
N GLY A 160 -5.94 -8.04 3.18
CA GLY A 160 -5.54 -8.78 1.99
C GLY A 160 -6.57 -9.87 1.65
N GLU A 161 -6.86 -10.05 0.37
CA GLU A 161 -7.84 -11.03 -0.13
C GLU A 161 -7.36 -11.75 -1.39
N GLY A 162 -7.84 -12.98 -1.58
CA GLY A 162 -7.59 -13.78 -2.78
C GLY A 162 -6.37 -14.70 -2.68
N GLY A 163 -5.90 -14.99 -1.46
CA GLY A 163 -4.64 -15.68 -1.23
C GLY A 163 -3.56 -14.69 -0.82
N VAL A 164 -3.41 -14.53 0.49
CA VAL A 164 -2.42 -13.68 1.12
C VAL A 164 -1.17 -14.48 1.43
N HIS A 165 -0.02 -13.87 1.17
CA HIS A 165 1.29 -14.31 1.62
C HIS A 165 1.96 -13.18 2.39
N ILE A 166 2.31 -13.43 3.64
CA ILE A 166 3.05 -12.52 4.51
C ILE A 166 4.42 -13.14 4.75
N HIS A 167 5.47 -12.37 4.56
CA HIS A 167 6.83 -12.82 4.79
C HIS A 167 7.65 -11.74 5.52
N SER A 168 8.42 -12.16 6.52
CA SER A 168 9.36 -11.28 7.21
C SER A 168 10.60 -12.04 7.61
N GLU A 169 11.73 -11.66 7.00
CA GLU A 169 13.03 -12.21 7.31
C GLU A 169 13.47 -11.83 8.74
N VAL A 170 13.33 -10.56 9.11
CA VAL A 170 13.71 -10.02 10.43
C VAL A 170 12.97 -10.75 11.57
N ASN A 171 11.71 -11.10 11.32
CA ASN A 171 10.85 -11.72 12.31
C ASN A 171 10.75 -13.25 12.14
N GLN A 172 11.47 -13.79 11.16
CA GLN A 172 11.53 -15.21 10.80
C GLN A 172 10.14 -15.83 10.71
N ILE A 173 9.22 -15.12 10.04
CA ILE A 173 7.85 -15.57 9.85
C ILE A 173 7.54 -15.71 8.36
N THR A 174 6.72 -16.70 8.04
CA THR A 174 6.02 -16.80 6.77
C THR A 174 4.61 -17.28 7.06
N ALA A 175 3.61 -16.60 6.51
CA ALA A 175 2.22 -16.92 6.77
C ALA A 175 1.39 -16.84 5.49
N TYR A 176 0.36 -17.68 5.41
CA TYR A 176 -0.57 -17.77 4.31
C TYR A 176 -2.01 -17.82 4.83
N GLY A 177 -2.94 -17.37 4.00
CA GLY A 177 -4.37 -17.57 4.19
C GLY A 177 -5.17 -17.03 3.00
N ASP A 178 -6.43 -17.39 2.87
CA ASP A 178 -7.30 -16.85 1.82
C ASP A 178 -7.55 -15.35 2.04
N THR A 179 -7.63 -14.93 3.31
CA THR A 179 -7.70 -13.52 3.73
C THR A 179 -6.80 -13.24 4.94
N ALA A 180 -6.37 -11.99 5.04
CA ALA A 180 -5.63 -11.47 6.19
C ALA A 180 -6.22 -10.11 6.57
N ILE A 181 -6.61 -9.91 7.82
CA ILE A 181 -7.06 -8.62 8.33
C ILE A 181 -6.17 -8.22 9.49
N TYR A 182 -5.54 -7.06 9.37
CA TYR A 182 -4.76 -6.44 10.43
C TYR A 182 -5.45 -5.18 10.95
N THR A 183 -5.50 -5.02 12.28
CA THR A 183 -6.02 -3.83 12.95
C THR A 183 -5.11 -3.42 14.10
N LYS A 184 -4.98 -2.12 14.36
CA LYS A 184 -4.21 -1.59 15.48
C LYS A 184 -4.71 -0.22 15.92
N THR A 185 -4.65 0.09 17.22
CA THR A 185 -4.92 1.46 17.67
C THR A 185 -3.69 2.35 17.39
N PRO A 186 -3.87 3.56 16.82
CA PRO A 186 -2.77 4.49 16.59
C PRO A 186 -1.91 4.71 17.84
N ASN A 187 -0.59 4.60 17.67
CA ASN A 187 0.43 4.77 18.71
C ASN A 187 0.36 3.77 19.89
N GLN A 188 -0.44 2.72 19.80
CA GLN A 188 -0.45 1.62 20.76
C GLN A 188 0.31 0.41 20.20
N ASN A 189 0.52 -0.63 21.00
CA ASN A 189 1.17 -1.87 20.55
C ASN A 189 0.21 -3.07 20.61
N ASN A 190 -1.06 -2.85 20.27
CA ASN A 190 -2.16 -3.81 20.36
C ASN A 190 -2.59 -4.36 19.00
N GLY A 191 -1.63 -4.54 18.10
CA GLY A 191 -1.91 -5.05 16.75
C GLY A 191 -2.48 -6.46 16.80
N VAL A 192 -3.48 -6.73 15.96
CA VAL A 192 -4.08 -8.06 15.82
C VAL A 192 -4.18 -8.41 14.34
N LEU A 193 -3.67 -9.58 13.98
CA LEU A 193 -3.81 -10.17 12.66
C LEU A 193 -4.74 -11.38 12.71
N TYR A 194 -5.78 -11.34 11.88
CA TYR A 194 -6.68 -12.43 11.61
C TYR A 194 -6.31 -13.04 10.25
N LEU A 195 -5.76 -14.25 10.25
CA LEU A 195 -5.54 -15.06 9.05
C LEU A 195 -6.66 -16.09 8.94
N ARG A 196 -7.37 -16.11 7.82
CA ARG A 196 -8.54 -16.98 7.63
C ARG A 196 -8.51 -17.70 6.29
N GLY A 197 -9.02 -18.93 6.31
CA GLY A 197 -9.10 -19.81 5.15
C GLY A 197 -7.73 -20.39 4.84
N ASN A 198 -7.58 -21.71 5.01
CA ASN A 198 -6.29 -22.42 4.83
C ASN A 198 -5.12 -21.73 5.56
N ALA A 199 -5.39 -21.17 6.74
CA ALA A 199 -4.44 -20.32 7.43
C ALA A 199 -3.25 -21.14 7.93
N THR A 200 -2.05 -20.69 7.58
CA THR A 200 -0.80 -21.28 8.04
C THR A 200 0.17 -20.19 8.46
N ALA A 201 0.93 -20.43 9.52
CA ALA A 201 2.00 -19.54 9.96
C ALA A 201 3.18 -20.39 10.42
N HIS A 202 4.34 -20.16 9.82
CA HIS A 202 5.60 -20.75 10.22
C HIS A 202 6.46 -19.65 10.85
N GLN A 203 6.85 -19.83 12.10
CA GLN A 203 7.73 -18.90 12.80
C GLN A 203 8.80 -19.63 13.60
N ARG A 204 10.07 -19.34 13.31
CA ARG A 204 11.23 -19.89 14.04
C ARG A 204 11.18 -21.43 14.21
N GLY A 205 10.76 -22.14 13.17
CA GLY A 205 10.65 -23.60 13.16
C GLY A 205 9.31 -24.14 13.69
N ASN A 206 8.51 -23.33 14.38
CA ASN A 206 7.17 -23.73 14.81
C ASN A 206 6.15 -23.44 13.69
N SER A 207 5.19 -24.32 13.51
CA SER A 207 4.12 -24.16 12.50
C SER A 207 2.75 -24.26 13.13
N PHE A 208 1.89 -23.30 12.81
CA PHE A 208 0.48 -23.28 13.13
C PHE A 208 -0.31 -23.43 11.84
N SER A 209 -1.35 -24.27 11.86
CA SER A 209 -2.27 -24.42 10.73
C SER A 209 -3.70 -24.65 11.22
N GLY A 210 -4.66 -24.05 10.54
CA GLY A 210 -6.08 -24.17 10.89
C GLY A 210 -6.96 -23.33 9.98
N PRO A 211 -8.29 -23.33 10.21
CA PRO A 211 -9.19 -22.50 9.42
C PRO A 211 -9.08 -21.01 9.77
N GLU A 212 -8.72 -20.66 11.01
CA GLU A 212 -8.41 -19.30 11.43
C GLU A 212 -7.26 -19.29 12.45
N LEU A 213 -6.31 -18.38 12.24
CA LEU A 213 -5.25 -18.04 13.19
C LEU A 213 -5.39 -16.56 13.57
N VAL A 214 -5.39 -16.27 14.86
CA VAL A 214 -5.42 -14.90 15.40
C VAL A 214 -4.09 -14.66 16.12
N LEU A 215 -3.28 -13.77 15.58
CA LEU A 215 -1.99 -13.40 16.15
C LEU A 215 -2.12 -12.03 16.81
N LYS A 216 -1.82 -11.96 18.10
CA LYS A 216 -1.89 -10.71 18.87
C LYS A 216 -0.49 -10.26 19.28
N ASP A 217 -0.14 -9.04 18.87
CA ASP A 217 1.22 -8.48 19.03
C ASP A 217 1.56 -8.20 20.50
N GLU A 218 0.60 -7.66 21.26
CA GLU A 218 0.83 -7.22 22.64
C GLU A 218 1.10 -8.40 23.57
N GLU A 219 0.24 -9.42 23.49
CA GLU A 219 0.30 -10.60 24.33
C GLU A 219 1.27 -11.66 23.79
N GLN A 220 1.73 -11.51 22.54
CA GLN A 220 2.59 -12.47 21.84
C GLN A 220 1.96 -13.87 21.76
N ILE A 221 0.65 -13.93 21.49
CA ILE A 221 -0.11 -15.17 21.41
C ILE A 221 -0.59 -15.46 19.99
N VAL A 222 -0.72 -16.75 19.70
CA VAL A 222 -1.44 -17.27 18.54
C VAL A 222 -2.63 -18.07 19.05
N GLU A 223 -3.83 -17.60 18.76
CA GLU A 223 -5.07 -18.32 19.00
C GLU A 223 -5.53 -18.99 17.72
N THR A 224 -6.14 -20.17 17.82
CA THR A 224 -6.69 -20.88 16.67
C THR A 224 -8.17 -21.16 16.90
N ASN A 225 -9.00 -20.90 15.90
CA ASN A 225 -10.44 -21.18 15.98
C ASN A 225 -10.80 -22.30 15.01
N GLY A 226 -11.23 -23.45 15.53
CA GLY A 226 -11.53 -24.65 14.74
C GLY A 226 -10.51 -25.77 14.96
N ARG A 227 -10.58 -26.82 14.13
CA ARG A 227 -9.61 -27.92 14.18
C ARG A 227 -8.27 -27.45 13.61
N SER A 228 -7.26 -27.44 14.45
CA SER A 228 -5.94 -26.88 14.12
C SER A 228 -4.82 -27.86 14.44
N THR A 229 -3.67 -27.67 13.81
CA THR A 229 -2.44 -28.42 14.09
C THR A 229 -1.32 -27.46 14.45
N LEU A 230 -0.66 -27.73 15.56
CA LEU A 230 0.60 -27.09 15.97
C LEU A 230 1.72 -28.11 15.85
N VAL A 231 2.76 -27.76 15.10
CA VAL A 231 4.02 -28.51 15.03
C VAL A 231 5.11 -27.69 15.70
N ILE A 232 5.73 -28.25 16.73
CA ILE A 232 6.80 -27.61 17.49
C ILE A 232 8.11 -28.24 17.05
N THR A 233 9.06 -27.41 16.64
CA THR A 233 10.42 -27.86 16.37
C THR A 233 11.31 -27.44 17.54
N ASN A 234 11.68 -28.42 18.37
CA ASN A 234 12.71 -28.20 19.38
C ASN A 234 14.07 -28.09 18.67
N SER A 235 14.49 -26.87 18.35
CA SER A 235 15.91 -26.62 18.09
C SER A 235 16.63 -26.63 19.45
N GLU A 236 17.22 -27.76 19.82
CA GLU A 236 18.02 -27.88 21.03
C GLU A 236 19.23 -26.94 21.02
N GLY A 237 19.54 -26.45 22.21
CA GLY A 237 20.74 -25.68 22.55
C GLY A 237 20.63 -25.18 23.99
N PHE A 238 20.73 -26.11 24.95
CA PHE A 238 21.07 -25.80 26.34
C PHE A 238 22.50 -25.27 26.43
#